data_AF-A0A6G3Z4K9-F1
#
_entry.id   AF-A0A6G3Z4K9-F1
#
_cell.length_a   1.000
_cell.length_b   1.000
_cell.length_c   1.000
_cell.angle_alpha   90.00
_cell.angle_beta   90.00
_cell.angle_gamma   90.00
#
_symmetry.space_group_name_H-M   'P 1'
#
loop_
_entity.id
_entity.type
_entity.pdbx_description
1 polymer ?
#
loop_
_entity_poly.entity_id
_entity_poly.type
_entity_poly.pdbx_seq_one_letter_code
_entity_poly.pdbx_strand_id
1 'polypeptide(L)' 'MTVSKNTPLPPRNGAIAPEYLEAYAEADAQVGQPNPRFKQSSIYTSRYLAIRTDLVGIDGLSDTELDLMIF' A
#
# COMPACT_ATOMS: atom_id res chain seq x y z
N MET A 1 -6.76 -39.17 -14.11
CA MET A 1 -7.07 -37.78 -14.54
C MET A 1 -7.08 -36.92 -13.28
N THR A 2 -5.93 -36.53 -12.72
CA THR A 2 -5.26 -35.22 -12.90
C THR A 2 -6.21 -34.01 -12.82
N VAL A 3 -6.13 -33.20 -11.76
CA VAL A 3 -5.59 -31.83 -11.78
C VAL A 3 -5.22 -31.41 -10.34
N SER A 4 -3.94 -31.07 -10.17
CA SER A 4 -3.34 -30.41 -9.02
C SER A 4 -4.07 -29.12 -8.59
N LYS A 5 -4.25 -28.94 -7.29
CA LYS A 5 -4.31 -27.60 -6.66
C LYS A 5 -3.20 -27.49 -5.61
N ASN A 6 -1.97 -27.75 -6.02
CA ASN A 6 -0.80 -27.26 -5.33
C ASN A 6 -0.62 -25.81 -5.79
N THR A 7 -1.48 -24.91 -5.30
CA THR A 7 -1.30 -23.47 -5.53
C THR A 7 0.06 -23.12 -4.96
N PRO A 8 1.03 -22.65 -5.76
CA PRO A 8 2.31 -22.24 -5.21
C PRO A 8 2.02 -21.10 -4.24
N LEU A 9 2.24 -21.34 -2.95
CA LEU A 9 2.37 -20.24 -2.00
C LEU A 9 3.52 -19.37 -2.54
N PRO A 10 3.32 -18.05 -2.73
CA PRO A 10 4.39 -17.20 -3.20
C PRO A 10 5.58 -17.36 -2.26
N PRO A 11 6.81 -17.50 -2.81
CA PRO A 11 7.98 -17.78 -2.02
C PRO A 11 8.13 -16.75 -0.90
N ARG A 12 8.34 -17.23 0.32
CA ARG A 12 8.74 -16.45 1.49
C ARG A 12 10.10 -15.81 1.18
N ASN A 13 10.06 -14.64 0.52
CA ASN A 13 11.12 -13.65 0.28
C ASN A 13 10.81 -12.73 -0.93
N GLY A 14 9.63 -12.82 -1.55
CA GLY A 14 9.31 -12.04 -2.75
C GLY A 14 9.10 -10.56 -2.46
N ALA A 15 9.98 -9.70 -2.99
CA ALA A 15 9.64 -8.31 -3.23
C ALA A 15 8.27 -8.26 -3.92
N ILE A 16 7.30 -7.56 -3.33
CA ILE A 16 6.00 -7.35 -3.95
C ILE A 16 6.26 -6.50 -5.19
N ALA A 17 5.68 -6.89 -6.33
CA ALA A 17 5.85 -6.11 -7.55
C ALA A 17 5.29 -4.68 -7.32
N PRO A 18 5.98 -3.63 -7.79
CA PRO A 18 5.58 -2.24 -7.60
C PRO A 18 4.11 -1.94 -7.90
N GLU A 19 3.58 -2.56 -8.94
CA GLU A 19 2.21 -2.34 -9.42
C GLU A 19 1.16 -2.79 -8.39
N TYR A 20 1.46 -3.86 -7.63
CA TYR A 20 0.59 -4.27 -6.53
C TYR A 20 0.66 -3.30 -5.36
N LEU A 21 1.84 -2.75 -5.06
CA LEU A 21 1.99 -1.76 -3.99
C LEU A 21 1.22 -0.48 -4.29
N GLU A 22 1.23 -0.03 -5.54
CA GLU A 22 0.41 1.10 -5.99
C GLU A 22 -1.07 0.78 -5.80
N ALA A 23 -1.56 -0.35 -6.31
CA ALA A 23 -2.96 -0.75 -6.17
C ALA A 23 -3.42 -0.85 -4.71
N TYR A 24 -2.57 -1.38 -3.81
CA TYR A 24 -2.85 -1.39 -2.37
C TYR A 24 -2.91 0.03 -1.80
N ALA A 25 -1.97 0.90 -2.18
CA ALA A 25 -1.95 2.29 -1.73
C ALA A 25 -3.21 3.04 -2.16
N GLU A 26 -3.68 2.85 -3.40
CA GLU A 26 -4.91 3.49 -3.87
C GLU A 26 -6.13 3.01 -3.07
N ALA A 27 -6.28 1.69 -2.91
CA ALA A 27 -7.40 1.11 -2.17
C ALA A 27 -7.43 1.60 -0.71
N ASP A 28 -6.28 1.59 -0.04
CA ASP A 28 -6.14 2.03 1.35
C ASP A 28 -6.39 3.54 1.50
N ALA A 29 -5.94 4.35 0.53
CA ALA A 29 -6.13 5.80 0.52
C ALA A 29 -7.61 6.20 0.37
N GLN A 30 -8.40 5.44 -0.39
CA GLN A 30 -9.84 5.67 -0.48
C GLN A 30 -10.53 5.51 0.88
N VAL A 31 -10.05 4.59 1.72
CA VAL A 31 -10.58 4.35 3.08
C VAL A 31 -9.93 5.25 4.14
N GLY A 32 -8.78 5.86 3.84
CA GLY A 32 -8.00 6.66 4.79
C GLY A 32 -7.33 5.85 5.89
N GLN A 33 -6.99 4.58 5.60
CA GLN A 33 -6.34 3.69 6.57
C GLN A 33 -5.07 3.09 5.97
N PRO A 34 -3.88 3.63 6.30
CA PRO A 34 -2.64 3.12 5.73
C PRO A 34 -2.26 1.77 6.33
N ASN A 35 -1.69 0.91 5.49
CA ASN A 35 -1.30 -0.44 5.86
C ASN A 35 0.08 -0.47 6.53
N PRO A 36 0.19 -0.87 7.80
CA PRO A 36 1.45 -0.90 8.53
C PRO A 36 2.54 -1.75 7.86
N ARG A 37 2.15 -2.76 7.08
CA ARG A 37 3.08 -3.67 6.40
C ARG A 37 3.89 -2.98 5.31
N PHE A 38 3.39 -1.88 4.75
CA PHE A 38 3.99 -1.21 3.60
C PHE A 38 4.53 0.19 3.94
N LYS A 39 4.54 0.58 5.22
CA LYS A 39 5.07 1.88 5.68
C LYS A 39 6.53 2.13 5.30
N GLN A 40 7.33 1.08 5.11
CA GLN A 40 8.73 1.19 4.69
C GLN A 40 8.91 1.22 3.16
N SER A 41 7.83 1.08 2.39
CA SER A 41 7.86 1.09 0.93
C SER A 41 7.56 2.50 0.42
N SER A 42 8.58 3.15 -0.15
CA SER A 42 8.45 4.50 -0.70
C SER A 42 7.41 4.60 -1.83
N ILE A 43 7.23 3.53 -2.61
CA ILE A 43 6.22 3.46 -3.68
C ILE A 43 4.81 3.52 -3.07
N TYR A 44 4.59 2.74 -2.01
CA TYR A 44 3.30 2.71 -1.32
C TYR A 44 3.02 4.05 -0.63
N THR A 45 3.96 4.55 0.18
CA THR A 45 3.76 5.79 0.97
C THR A 45 3.54 6.99 0.06
N SER A 46 4.34 7.12 -1.01
CA SER A 46 4.20 8.22 -1.98
C SER A 46 2.84 8.18 -2.67
N ARG A 47 2.41 7.01 -3.15
CA ARG A 47 1.12 6.88 -3.86
C ARG A 47 -0.06 7.13 -2.93
N TYR A 48 -0.02 6.58 -1.72
CA TYR A 48 -1.06 6.76 -0.70
C TYR A 48 -1.23 8.24 -0.34
N LEU A 49 -0.12 8.92 -0.03
CA LEU A 49 -0.12 10.33 0.38
C LEU A 49 -0.58 11.26 -0.74
N ALA A 50 -0.18 10.99 -1.99
CA ALA A 50 -0.64 11.76 -3.14
C ALA A 50 -2.17 11.71 -3.26
N ILE A 51 -2.76 10.51 -3.22
CA ILE A 51 -4.21 10.32 -3.34
C ILE A 51 -4.95 10.97 -2.18
N ARG A 52 -4.46 10.79 -0.94
CA ARG A 52 -5.10 11.41 0.23
C ARG A 52 -5.02 12.92 0.18
N THR A 53 -3.87 13.46 -0.20
CA THR A 53 -3.69 14.91 -0.36
C THR A 53 -4.64 15.47 -1.41
N ASP A 54 -4.87 14.76 -2.52
CA ASP A 54 -5.85 15.17 -3.54
C ASP A 54 -7.30 15.08 -3.04
N LEU A 55 -7.62 14.08 -2.21
CA LEU A 55 -8.99 13.85 -1.72
C LEU A 55 -9.39 14.79 -0.58
N VAL A 56 -8.50 15.01 0.40
CA VAL A 56 -8.81 15.73 1.63
C VAL A 56 -7.92 16.95 1.89
N GLY A 57 -6.91 17.19 1.06
CA GLY A 57 -5.88 18.20 1.31
C GLY A 57 -4.87 17.77 2.38
N ILE A 58 -3.74 18.48 2.45
CA ILE A 58 -2.68 18.20 3.44
C ILE A 58 -3.21 18.40 4.87
N ASP A 59 -4.03 19.43 5.08
CA ASP A 59 -4.61 19.73 6.40
C ASP A 59 -5.66 18.70 6.84
N GLY A 60 -6.15 17.87 5.91
CA GLY A 60 -7.10 16.79 6.18
C GLY A 60 -6.45 15.45 6.50
N LEU A 61 -5.11 15.37 6.44
CA LEU A 61 -4.37 14.15 6.78
C LEU A 61 -4.39 13.93 8.29
N SER A 62 -4.65 12.69 8.69
CA SER A 62 -4.52 12.30 10.09
C SER A 62 -3.05 12.15 10.51
N ASP A 63 -2.78 12.22 11.81
CA ASP A 63 -1.43 12.02 12.37
C ASP A 63 -0.76 10.72 11.90
N THR A 64 -1.56 9.66 11.70
CA THR A 64 -1.06 8.35 11.23
C THR A 64 -0.63 8.39 9.77
N GLU A 65 -1.22 9.27 8.97
CA GLU A 65 -0.87 9.46 7.57
C GLU A 65 0.33 10.39 7.43
N LEU A 66 0.41 11.42 8.27
CA LEU A 66 1.58 12.29 8.36
C LEU A 66 2.85 11.51 8.75
N ASP A 67 2.73 10.47 9.57
CA ASP A 67 3.82 9.54 9.90
C ASP A 67 4.42 8.87 8.65
N LEU A 68 3.65 8.71 7.57
CA LEU A 68 4.13 8.15 6.31
C LEU A 68 5.01 9.12 5.53
N MET A 69 4.97 10.43 5.82
CA MET A 69 5.79 11.44 5.13
C MET A 69 7.27 11.39 5.56
N ILE A 70 7.56 10.69 6.66
CA ILE A 70 8.90 10.60 7.26
C ILE A 70 9.75 9.51 6.58
N PHE A 71 9.12 8.54 5.90
CA PHE A 71 9.73 7.35 5.31
C PHE A 71 9.66 7.35 3.77
#